data_AF-A0A265Q1B7-F1
#
_entry.id   AF-A0A265Q1B7-F1
#
_cell.length_a   1.000
_cell.length_b   1.000
_cell.length_c   1.000
_cell.angle_alpha   90.00
_cell.angle_beta   90.00
_cell.angle_gamma   90.00
#
_symmetry.space_group_name_H-M   'P 1'
#
loop_
_entity.id
_entity.type
_entity.pdbx_description
1 polymer ?
#
loop_
_entity_poly.entity_id
_entity_poly.type
_entity_poly.pdbx_seq_one_letter_code
_entity_poly.pdbx_strand_id
1 'polypeptide(L)'
;MSIGAHMGYNPIMIGIITIYAANAGIMTPVGLFGNTANLIITNAGYSDNSISVFLNGIIMHTVGCILVYILYRGWRIKSNEGRTASIESIFEDIMPFNNNQKFTLIMLVFMILCIMLLKTHAGLTALVFSVILLLANCADEKEAFAGTPWETIFLCVGIGCLLNVSQILGGLTLMTDLFSSMSSRWTVAPILGFTSSVMSFFSLAIAGPIPTLISTVAQVNEGIGNVFQPIELISSIVNGGYTATISPLSMGGAMIMATYDQLFKPDVEEKNRVFRTLFSTAVIISIIAALLANAGIYKVFTNM
;
A
#
# COMPACT_ATOMS: atom_id res chain seq x y z
N MET A 1 -8.00 -15.59 -5.11
CA MET A 1 -8.18 -16.59 -4.02
C MET A 1 -8.85 -17.87 -4.50
N SER A 2 -10.00 -17.78 -5.17
CA SER A 2 -10.76 -18.92 -5.72
C SER A 2 -9.89 -19.89 -6.53
N ILE A 3 -9.26 -19.42 -7.62
CA ILE A 3 -8.42 -20.25 -8.51
C ILE A 3 -7.32 -20.98 -7.72
N GLY A 4 -6.57 -20.26 -6.87
CA GLY A 4 -5.50 -20.85 -6.07
C GLY A 4 -6.00 -21.94 -5.11
N ALA A 5 -7.19 -21.76 -4.51
CA ALA A 5 -7.80 -22.77 -3.67
C ALA A 5 -8.22 -24.02 -4.46
N HIS A 6 -8.70 -23.86 -5.69
CA HIS A 6 -8.98 -24.98 -6.60
C HIS A 6 -7.72 -25.74 -6.98
N MET A 7 -6.60 -25.03 -7.17
CA MET A 7 -5.27 -25.62 -7.43
C MET A 7 -4.63 -26.26 -6.20
N GLY A 8 -5.29 -26.28 -5.04
CA GLY A 8 -4.79 -26.92 -3.82
C GLY A 8 -3.84 -26.06 -2.98
N TYR A 9 -3.71 -24.77 -3.27
CA TYR A 9 -2.97 -23.81 -2.44
C TYR A 9 -3.77 -23.34 -1.23
N ASN A 10 -3.07 -22.88 -0.19
CA ASN A 10 -3.70 -22.24 0.94
C ASN A 10 -4.37 -20.91 0.50
N PRO A 11 -5.69 -20.75 0.64
CA PRO A 11 -6.41 -19.55 0.19
C PRO A 11 -5.97 -18.26 0.90
N ILE A 12 -5.62 -18.35 2.20
CA ILE A 12 -5.15 -17.20 2.99
C ILE A 12 -3.81 -16.71 2.43
N MET A 13 -2.89 -17.64 2.16
CA MET A 13 -1.60 -17.32 1.53
C MET A 13 -1.79 -16.59 0.18
N ILE A 14 -2.66 -17.11 -0.68
CA ILE A 14 -2.98 -16.48 -1.97
C ILE A 14 -3.60 -15.10 -1.78
N GLY A 15 -4.49 -14.94 -0.80
CA GLY A 15 -5.07 -13.65 -0.44
C GLY A 15 -4.00 -12.62 -0.07
N ILE A 16 -3.11 -12.99 0.85
CA ILE A 16 -2.01 -12.13 1.31
C ILE A 16 -1.09 -11.73 0.15
N ILE A 17 -0.64 -12.70 -0.66
CA ILE A 17 0.23 -12.44 -1.83
C ILE A 17 -0.46 -11.49 -2.81
N THR A 18 -1.77 -11.66 -3.03
CA THR A 18 -2.55 -10.77 -3.92
C THR A 18 -2.59 -9.34 -3.39
N ILE A 19 -2.80 -9.15 -2.09
CA ILE A 19 -2.78 -7.81 -1.46
C ILE A 19 -1.41 -7.17 -1.58
N TYR A 20 -0.32 -7.90 -1.33
CA TYR A 20 1.03 -7.34 -1.48
C TYR A 20 1.41 -7.01 -2.93
N ALA A 21 1.01 -7.83 -3.89
CA ALA A 21 1.17 -7.52 -5.30
C ALA A 21 0.38 -6.26 -5.69
N ALA A 22 -0.86 -6.14 -5.22
CA ALA A 22 -1.68 -4.94 -5.42
C ALA A 22 -1.03 -3.70 -4.79
N ASN A 23 -0.52 -3.79 -3.56
CA ASN A 23 0.17 -2.71 -2.88
C ASN A 23 1.40 -2.21 -3.64
N ALA A 24 2.19 -3.13 -4.21
CA ALA A 24 3.33 -2.74 -5.05
C ALA A 24 2.86 -1.96 -6.29
N GLY A 25 1.76 -2.39 -6.93
CA GLY A 25 1.22 -1.73 -8.12
C GLY A 25 0.60 -0.35 -7.86
N ILE A 26 -0.12 -0.18 -6.74
CA ILE A 26 -0.75 1.11 -6.40
C ILE A 26 0.27 2.21 -6.06
N MET A 27 1.51 1.84 -5.71
CA MET A 27 2.62 2.76 -5.43
C MET A 27 3.30 3.32 -6.69
N THR A 28 2.83 2.98 -7.88
CA THR A 28 3.36 3.57 -9.12
C THR A 28 3.19 5.09 -9.15
N PRO A 29 4.10 5.85 -9.81
CA PRO A 29 4.00 7.31 -9.91
C PRO A 29 2.70 7.82 -10.58
N VAL A 30 2.10 6.98 -11.41
CA VAL A 30 0.82 7.27 -12.10
C VAL A 30 -0.40 6.77 -11.32
N GLY A 31 -0.19 5.93 -10.29
CA GLY A 31 -1.24 5.41 -9.43
C GLY A 31 -1.71 6.45 -8.43
N LEU A 32 -2.99 6.39 -8.05
CA LEU A 32 -3.59 7.29 -7.07
C LEU A 32 -2.76 7.37 -5.78
N PHE A 33 -2.44 6.20 -5.20
CA PHE A 33 -1.76 6.14 -3.91
C PHE A 33 -0.27 6.51 -4.01
N GLY A 34 0.42 6.13 -5.09
CA GLY A 34 1.81 6.55 -5.34
C GLY A 34 1.93 8.07 -5.54
N ASN A 35 1.05 8.66 -6.34
CA ASN A 35 1.02 10.12 -6.53
C ASN A 35 0.66 10.86 -5.23
N THR A 36 -0.27 10.31 -4.43
CA THR A 36 -0.61 10.85 -3.10
C THR A 36 0.59 10.78 -2.15
N ALA A 37 1.32 9.65 -2.13
CA ALA A 37 2.52 9.51 -1.32
C ALA A 37 3.58 10.54 -1.74
N ASN A 38 3.77 10.76 -3.04
CA ASN A 38 4.68 11.79 -3.53
C ASN A 38 4.26 13.19 -3.08
N LEU A 39 2.98 13.52 -3.16
CA LEU A 39 2.47 14.82 -2.71
C LEU A 39 2.72 15.05 -1.21
N ILE A 40 2.55 14.01 -0.39
CA ILE A 40 2.89 14.05 1.04
C ILE A 40 4.39 14.30 1.24
N ILE A 41 5.24 13.62 0.46
CA ILE A 41 6.71 13.76 0.52
C ILE A 41 7.15 15.16 0.09
N THR A 42 6.62 15.69 -1.02
CA THR A 42 6.98 17.02 -1.51
C THR A 42 6.45 18.13 -0.59
N ASN A 43 5.26 17.96 -0.01
CA ASN A 43 4.71 18.90 0.98
C ASN A 43 5.50 18.90 2.29
N ALA A 44 6.18 17.79 2.62
CA ALA A 44 7.11 17.72 3.73
C ALA A 44 8.50 18.33 3.43
N GLY A 45 8.70 18.88 2.21
CA GLY A 45 9.92 19.58 1.83
C GLY A 45 11.00 18.71 1.17
N TYR A 46 10.68 17.47 0.82
CA TYR A 46 11.61 16.57 0.13
C TYR A 46 11.45 16.63 -1.39
N SER A 47 12.48 16.23 -2.14
CA SER A 47 12.40 16.10 -3.59
C SER A 47 11.42 15.00 -4.02
N ASP A 48 10.92 15.10 -5.25
CA ASP A 48 10.17 14.01 -5.88
C ASP A 48 11.06 12.78 -5.98
N ASN A 49 10.69 11.74 -5.25
CA ASN A 49 11.36 10.44 -5.24
C ASN A 49 10.36 9.31 -5.49
N SER A 50 9.28 9.59 -6.25
CA SER A 50 8.17 8.65 -6.49
C SER A 50 8.65 7.30 -7.00
N ILE A 51 9.62 7.31 -7.92
CA ILE A 51 10.17 6.09 -8.54
C ILE A 51 10.95 5.29 -7.49
N SER A 52 11.76 5.94 -6.65
CA SER A 52 12.53 5.27 -5.61
C SER A 52 11.63 4.65 -4.54
N VAL A 53 10.57 5.36 -4.13
CA VAL A 53 9.54 4.80 -3.21
C VAL A 53 8.85 3.60 -3.84
N PHE A 54 8.46 3.69 -5.11
CA PHE A 54 7.84 2.60 -5.85
C PHE A 54 8.76 1.36 -5.94
N LEU A 55 10.01 1.53 -6.36
CA LEU A 55 10.97 0.43 -6.49
C LEU A 55 11.31 -0.19 -5.14
N ASN A 56 11.49 0.62 -4.10
CA ASN A 56 11.63 0.14 -2.72
C ASN A 56 10.41 -0.67 -2.27
N GLY A 57 9.21 -0.22 -2.66
CA GLY A 57 7.96 -0.94 -2.45
C GLY A 57 7.90 -2.28 -3.17
N ILE A 58 8.32 -2.36 -4.44
CA ILE A 58 8.41 -3.63 -5.17
C ILE A 58 9.32 -4.61 -4.42
N ILE A 59 10.51 -4.17 -4.01
CA ILE A 59 11.44 -5.04 -3.30
C ILE A 59 10.80 -5.54 -2.00
N MET A 60 10.29 -4.64 -1.15
CA MET A 60 9.76 -5.02 0.15
C MET A 60 8.54 -5.93 0.04
N HIS A 61 7.62 -5.65 -0.88
CA HIS A 61 6.44 -6.50 -1.08
C HIS A 61 6.80 -7.84 -1.73
N THR A 62 7.82 -7.89 -2.60
CA THR A 62 8.35 -9.15 -3.13
C THR A 62 8.94 -10.01 -2.03
N VAL A 63 9.75 -9.40 -1.15
CA VAL A 63 10.28 -10.10 0.04
C VAL A 63 9.12 -10.56 0.94
N GLY A 64 8.11 -9.72 1.16
CA GLY A 64 6.89 -10.10 1.87
C GLY A 64 6.18 -11.30 1.26
N CYS A 65 6.01 -11.33 -0.06
CA CYS A 65 5.44 -12.47 -0.79
C CYS A 65 6.27 -13.75 -0.62
N ILE A 66 7.59 -13.65 -0.71
CA ILE A 66 8.50 -14.80 -0.49
C ILE A 66 8.37 -15.32 0.95
N LEU A 67 8.35 -14.43 1.95
CA LEU A 67 8.18 -14.79 3.35
C LEU A 67 6.84 -15.48 3.58
N VAL A 68 5.75 -14.94 3.04
CA VAL A 68 4.41 -15.54 3.12
C VAL A 68 4.40 -16.92 2.47
N TYR A 69 4.98 -17.05 1.28
CA TYR A 69 5.09 -18.34 0.60
C TYR A 69 5.83 -19.36 1.47
N ILE A 70 6.89 -18.96 2.17
CA ILE A 70 7.65 -19.84 3.07
C ILE A 70 6.87 -20.18 4.34
N LEU A 71 6.30 -19.18 5.02
CA LEU A 71 5.54 -19.33 6.26
C LEU A 71 4.35 -20.27 6.09
N TYR A 72 3.65 -20.18 4.96
CA TYR A 72 2.51 -21.02 4.64
C TYR A 72 2.89 -22.33 3.93
N ARG A 73 4.19 -22.59 3.72
CA ARG A 73 4.71 -23.76 3.01
C ARG A 73 4.06 -23.91 1.64
N GLY A 74 4.05 -22.86 0.82
CA GLY A 74 3.40 -22.82 -0.48
C GLY A 74 3.86 -23.89 -1.48
N TRP A 75 5.02 -24.51 -1.24
CA TRP A 75 5.50 -25.67 -2.00
C TRP A 75 4.76 -26.99 -1.67
N ARG A 76 4.03 -27.07 -0.55
CA ARG A 76 3.22 -28.24 -0.18
C ARG A 76 1.80 -28.08 -0.69
N ILE A 77 1.61 -28.35 -1.97
CA ILE A 77 0.29 -28.32 -2.62
C ILE A 77 -0.48 -29.56 -2.17
N LYS A 78 -1.70 -29.37 -1.65
CA LYS A 78 -2.59 -30.49 -1.38
C LYS A 78 -3.23 -30.90 -2.70
N SER A 79 -2.81 -32.05 -3.25
CA SER A 79 -3.48 -32.63 -4.43
C SER A 79 -4.94 -32.88 -4.07
N ASN A 80 -5.84 -32.33 -4.88
CA ASN A 80 -7.28 -32.49 -4.71
C ASN A 80 -7.83 -33.01 -6.04
N GLU A 81 -7.68 -34.32 -6.25
CA GLU A 81 -8.27 -35.06 -7.38
C GLU A 81 -9.81 -34.94 -7.27
N GLY A 82 -10.42 -34.05 -8.08
CA GLY A 82 -11.87 -33.85 -8.10
C GLY A 82 -12.37 -32.41 -8.30
N ARG A 83 -11.51 -31.39 -8.30
CA ARG A 83 -11.92 -29.97 -8.44
C ARG A 83 -11.63 -29.32 -9.81
N THR A 84 -11.01 -30.02 -10.75
CA THR A 84 -10.70 -29.50 -12.10
C THR A 84 -11.95 -29.13 -12.91
N ALA A 85 -13.06 -29.85 -12.74
CA ALA A 85 -14.33 -29.57 -13.43
C ALA A 85 -15.02 -28.24 -12.99
N SER A 86 -14.57 -27.61 -11.91
CA SER A 86 -15.16 -26.36 -11.38
C SER A 86 -14.42 -25.08 -11.81
N ILE A 87 -13.31 -25.20 -12.54
CA ILE A 87 -12.57 -24.05 -13.05
C ILE A 87 -13.22 -23.52 -14.34
N GLU A 88 -13.69 -24.41 -15.22
CA GLU A 88 -14.39 -24.03 -16.47
C GLU A 88 -15.66 -23.21 -16.19
N SER A 89 -16.44 -23.59 -15.17
CA SER A 89 -17.64 -22.82 -14.75
C SER A 89 -17.34 -21.41 -14.22
N ILE A 90 -16.11 -21.12 -13.77
CA ILE A 90 -15.71 -19.77 -13.34
C ILE A 90 -15.43 -18.87 -14.56
N PHE A 91 -14.95 -19.45 -15.66
CA PHE A 91 -14.63 -18.72 -16.88
C PHE A 91 -15.83 -18.62 -17.85
N GLU A 92 -16.84 -19.48 -17.72
CA GLU A 92 -18.06 -19.45 -18.55
C GLU A 92 -18.87 -18.15 -18.41
N ASP A 93 -18.81 -17.48 -17.26
CA ASP A 93 -19.58 -16.25 -16.97
C ASP A 93 -18.82 -14.93 -17.27
N ILE A 94 -17.62 -15.00 -17.87
CA ILE A 94 -16.85 -13.78 -18.18
C ILE A 94 -17.30 -13.21 -19.52
N MET A 95 -18.23 -12.25 -19.46
CA MET A 95 -18.70 -11.53 -20.64
C MET A 95 -17.56 -10.69 -21.27
N PRO A 96 -17.45 -10.61 -22.61
CA PRO A 96 -16.46 -9.75 -23.26
C PRO A 96 -16.67 -8.28 -22.91
N PHE A 97 -15.58 -7.49 -22.94
CA PHE A 97 -15.67 -6.05 -22.67
C PHE A 97 -16.64 -5.35 -23.62
N ASN A 98 -17.52 -4.54 -23.04
CA ASN A 98 -18.45 -3.69 -23.79
C ASN A 98 -17.73 -2.47 -24.39
N ASN A 99 -18.43 -1.71 -25.25
CA ASN A 99 -17.83 -0.56 -25.94
C ASN A 99 -17.40 0.55 -24.98
N ASN A 100 -18.16 0.80 -23.91
CA ASN A 100 -17.82 1.81 -22.90
C ASN A 100 -16.55 1.39 -22.14
N GLN A 101 -16.42 0.12 -21.74
CA GLN A 101 -15.24 -0.42 -21.07
C GLN A 101 -13.99 -0.34 -21.96
N LYS A 102 -14.12 -0.65 -23.25
CA LYS A 102 -13.03 -0.48 -24.23
C LYS A 102 -12.62 0.99 -24.35
N PHE A 103 -13.60 1.89 -24.43
CA PHE A 103 -13.34 3.33 -24.50
C PHE A 103 -12.64 3.84 -23.23
N THR A 104 -13.12 3.46 -22.05
CA THR A 104 -12.48 3.78 -20.76
C THR A 104 -11.05 3.25 -20.68
N LEU A 105 -10.79 2.02 -21.14
CA LEU A 105 -9.44 1.45 -21.20
C LEU A 105 -8.53 2.27 -22.13
N ILE A 106 -9.01 2.66 -23.31
CA ILE A 106 -8.26 3.50 -24.24
C ILE A 106 -7.94 4.86 -23.59
N MET A 107 -8.94 5.52 -22.97
CA MET A 107 -8.75 6.79 -22.27
C MET A 107 -7.74 6.68 -21.12
N LEU A 108 -7.76 5.57 -20.37
CA LEU A 108 -6.79 5.31 -19.30
C LEU A 108 -5.36 5.20 -19.85
N VAL A 109 -5.17 4.47 -20.96
CA VAL A 109 -3.85 4.38 -21.62
C VAL A 109 -3.39 5.75 -22.12
N PHE A 110 -4.25 6.51 -22.79
CA PHE A 110 -3.92 7.86 -23.25
C PHE A 110 -3.59 8.80 -22.10
N MET A 111 -4.34 8.75 -21.00
CA MET A 111 -4.09 9.54 -19.80
C MET A 111 -2.71 9.24 -19.22
N ILE A 112 -2.35 7.96 -19.07
CA ILE A 112 -1.03 7.55 -18.57
C ILE A 112 0.08 8.07 -19.51
N LEU A 113 -0.09 7.92 -20.83
CA LEU A 113 0.87 8.42 -21.81
C LEU A 113 1.03 9.94 -21.75
N CYS A 114 -0.07 10.70 -21.58
CA CYS A 114 -0.01 12.15 -21.41
C CYS A 114 0.81 12.52 -20.17
N ILE A 115 0.53 11.89 -19.02
CA ILE A 115 1.26 12.16 -17.77
C ILE A 115 2.74 11.84 -17.93
N MET A 116 3.07 10.70 -18.53
CA MET A 116 4.46 10.25 -18.66
C MET A 116 5.27 11.04 -19.71
N LEU A 117 4.69 11.30 -20.88
CA LEU A 117 5.40 11.92 -22.02
C LEU A 117 5.37 13.44 -21.97
N LEU A 118 4.22 14.03 -21.63
CA LEU A 118 4.05 15.49 -21.58
C LEU A 118 4.39 16.06 -20.19
N LYS A 119 4.65 15.19 -19.20
CA LYS A 119 4.94 15.57 -17.81
C LYS A 119 3.88 16.51 -17.23
N THR A 120 2.63 16.32 -17.62
CA THR A 120 1.51 17.13 -17.15
C THR A 120 1.16 16.78 -15.70
N HIS A 121 0.59 17.73 -14.96
CA HIS A 121 0.16 17.48 -13.59
C HIS A 121 -0.89 16.36 -13.56
N ALA A 122 -0.60 15.28 -12.83
CA ALA A 122 -1.42 14.06 -12.85
C ALA A 122 -2.88 14.33 -12.48
N GLY A 123 -3.12 15.14 -11.44
CA GLY A 123 -4.48 15.49 -11.01
C GLY A 123 -5.28 16.30 -12.03
N LEU A 124 -4.62 17.25 -12.72
CA LEU A 124 -5.31 18.07 -13.74
C LEU A 124 -5.60 17.23 -14.98
N THR A 125 -4.66 16.37 -15.36
CA THR A 125 -4.81 15.44 -16.49
C THR A 125 -5.96 14.47 -16.21
N ALA A 126 -6.01 13.89 -15.01
CA ALA A 126 -7.11 12.99 -14.60
C ALA A 126 -8.48 13.69 -14.65
N LEU A 127 -8.58 14.96 -14.24
CA LEU A 127 -9.82 15.74 -14.33
C LEU A 127 -10.27 15.97 -15.78
N VAL A 128 -9.34 16.23 -16.71
CA VAL A 128 -9.69 16.40 -18.12
C VAL A 128 -10.25 15.11 -18.71
N PHE A 129 -9.58 13.97 -18.47
CA PHE A 129 -10.04 12.68 -18.97
C PHE A 129 -11.34 12.21 -18.29
N SER A 130 -11.56 12.53 -17.01
CA SER A 130 -12.83 12.22 -16.34
C SER A 130 -13.99 12.99 -16.96
N VAL A 131 -13.81 14.29 -17.28
CA VAL A 131 -14.82 15.08 -18.00
C VAL A 131 -15.13 14.48 -19.37
N ILE A 132 -14.11 14.07 -20.13
CA ILE A 132 -14.31 13.42 -21.44
C ILE A 132 -15.14 12.13 -21.29
N LEU A 133 -14.84 11.30 -20.28
CA LEU A 133 -15.56 10.04 -20.02
C LEU A 133 -17.01 10.27 -19.58
N LEU A 134 -17.26 11.30 -18.76
CA LEU A 134 -18.62 11.68 -18.35
C LEU A 134 -19.44 12.22 -19.53
N LEU A 135 -18.85 13.09 -20.36
CA LEU A 135 -19.50 13.58 -21.59
C LEU A 135 -19.80 12.45 -22.59
N ALA A 136 -18.95 11.41 -22.63
CA ALA A 136 -19.17 10.21 -23.43
C ALA A 136 -20.16 9.22 -22.79
N ASN A 137 -20.78 9.56 -21.65
CA ASN A 137 -21.72 8.74 -20.91
C ASN A 137 -21.18 7.33 -20.58
N CYS A 138 -19.87 7.25 -20.29
CA CYS A 138 -19.19 5.98 -20.01
C CYS A 138 -19.26 5.56 -18.54
N ALA A 139 -19.69 6.46 -17.65
CA ALA A 139 -19.90 6.22 -16.23
C ALA A 139 -21.07 7.06 -15.71
N ASP A 140 -21.75 6.58 -14.67
CA ASP A 140 -22.76 7.36 -13.96
C ASP A 140 -22.08 8.47 -13.13
N GLU A 141 -22.60 9.69 -13.23
CA GLU A 141 -22.02 10.87 -12.56
C GLU A 141 -22.04 10.73 -11.03
N LYS A 142 -23.11 10.18 -10.46
CA LYS A 142 -23.29 10.04 -9.03
C LYS A 142 -22.37 8.96 -8.48
N GLU A 143 -22.24 7.84 -9.19
CA GLU A 143 -21.29 6.78 -8.83
C GLU A 143 -19.83 7.27 -8.96
N ALA A 144 -19.50 8.00 -10.03
CA ALA A 144 -18.16 8.57 -10.23
C ALA A 144 -17.78 9.57 -9.11
N PHE A 145 -18.72 10.44 -8.72
CA PHE A 145 -18.53 11.38 -7.63
C PHE A 145 -18.37 10.68 -6.28
N ALA A 146 -19.21 9.67 -6.01
CA ALA A 146 -19.14 8.88 -4.78
C ALA A 146 -17.85 8.04 -4.69
N GLY A 147 -17.35 7.54 -5.82
CA GLY A 147 -16.09 6.78 -5.90
C GLY A 147 -14.82 7.63 -5.78
N THR A 148 -14.94 8.96 -5.76
CA THR A 148 -13.78 9.85 -5.61
C THR A 148 -13.25 9.76 -4.17
N PRO A 149 -11.92 9.62 -3.97
CA PRO A 149 -11.30 9.47 -2.65
C PRO A 149 -11.20 10.81 -1.91
N TRP A 150 -12.34 11.41 -1.54
CA TRP A 150 -12.43 12.72 -0.88
C TRP A 150 -11.56 12.83 0.37
N GLU A 151 -11.52 11.79 1.19
CA GLU A 151 -10.68 11.70 2.39
C GLU A 151 -9.20 11.91 2.07
N THR A 152 -8.72 11.32 0.95
CA THR A 152 -7.33 11.45 0.51
C THR A 152 -7.02 12.87 0.05
N ILE A 153 -7.97 13.51 -0.64
CA ILE A 153 -7.84 14.91 -1.08
C ILE A 153 -7.74 15.84 0.14
N PHE A 154 -8.68 15.74 1.08
CA PHE A 154 -8.70 16.57 2.28
C PHE A 154 -7.47 16.37 3.16
N LEU A 155 -6.98 15.13 3.28
CA LEU A 155 -5.73 14.83 3.97
C LEU A 155 -4.53 15.52 3.32
N CYS A 156 -4.37 15.41 2.00
CA CYS A 156 -3.24 16.01 1.29
C CYS A 156 -3.21 17.53 1.43
N VAL A 157 -4.38 18.16 1.51
CA VAL A 157 -4.51 19.59 1.82
C VAL A 157 -4.19 19.86 3.29
N GLY A 158 -4.71 19.03 4.20
CA GLY A 158 -4.56 19.19 5.65
C GLY A 158 -3.13 18.98 6.16
N ILE A 159 -2.34 18.10 5.53
CA ILE A 159 -0.99 17.77 6.01
C ILE A 159 -0.07 19.00 6.03
N GLY A 160 -0.15 19.88 5.02
CA GLY A 160 0.66 21.11 5.01
C GLY A 160 0.33 22.04 6.17
N CYS A 161 -0.96 22.12 6.54
CA CYS A 161 -1.40 22.86 7.72
C CYS A 161 -0.88 22.21 9.01
N LEU A 162 -1.00 20.89 9.14
CA LEU A 162 -0.50 20.14 10.31
C LEU A 162 1.00 20.33 10.50
N LEU A 163 1.79 20.25 9.41
CA LEU A 163 3.23 20.48 9.43
C LEU A 163 3.57 21.87 9.98
N ASN A 164 2.88 22.89 9.49
CA ASN A 164 3.08 24.27 9.93
C ASN A 164 2.70 24.46 11.41
N VAL A 165 1.53 23.96 11.83
CA VAL A 165 1.10 24.03 13.23
C VAL A 165 2.07 23.29 14.15
N SER A 166 2.55 22.11 13.75
CA SER A 166 3.52 21.32 14.53
C SER A 166 4.88 22.01 14.66
N GLN A 167 5.34 22.71 13.61
CA GLN A 167 6.52 23.58 13.66
C GLN A 167 6.34 24.71 14.67
N ILE A 168 5.20 25.43 14.61
CA ILE A 168 4.93 26.58 15.48
C ILE A 168 4.84 26.17 16.95
N LEU A 169 4.17 25.05 17.25
CA LEU A 169 3.94 24.59 18.62
C LEU A 169 5.11 23.80 19.23
N GLY A 170 6.19 23.58 18.49
CA GLY A 170 7.34 22.78 18.96
C GLY A 170 7.03 21.28 19.12
N GLY A 171 5.91 20.78 18.56
CA GLY A 171 5.58 19.35 18.61
C GLY A 171 6.62 18.48 17.89
N LEU A 172 7.28 19.09 16.91
CA LEU A 172 8.42 18.56 16.19
C LEU A 172 9.64 18.32 17.11
N THR A 173 9.98 19.27 17.99
CA THR A 173 11.04 19.10 19.00
C THR A 173 10.71 17.95 19.97
N LEU A 174 9.47 17.87 20.43
CA LEU A 174 9.02 16.79 21.33
C LEU A 174 9.16 15.40 20.68
N MET A 175 8.77 15.27 19.41
CA MET A 175 8.95 14.03 18.65
C MET A 175 10.43 13.68 18.52
N THR A 176 11.28 14.67 18.27
CA THR A 176 12.73 14.48 18.17
C THR A 176 13.33 13.99 19.48
N ASP A 177 12.89 14.52 20.63
CA ASP A 177 13.34 14.07 21.95
C ASP A 177 12.89 12.63 22.24
N LEU A 178 11.61 12.32 21.96
CA LEU A 178 11.06 10.97 22.08
C LEU A 178 11.83 9.96 21.22
N PHE A 179 11.98 10.25 19.93
CA PHE A 179 12.69 9.35 19.02
C PHE A 179 14.17 9.28 19.35
N SER A 180 14.84 10.37 19.70
CA SER A 180 16.27 10.34 20.09
C SER A 180 16.49 9.59 21.41
N SER A 181 15.52 9.61 22.33
CA SER A 181 15.60 8.82 23.59
C SER A 181 15.47 7.31 23.37
N MET A 182 14.73 6.90 22.33
CA MET A 182 14.45 5.49 22.02
C MET A 182 15.27 4.94 20.85
N SER A 183 15.84 5.82 20.02
CA SER A 183 16.47 5.48 18.75
C SER A 183 17.96 5.73 18.78
N SER A 184 18.69 4.76 18.26
CA SER A 184 20.09 4.84 17.90
C SER A 184 20.22 4.95 16.38
N ARG A 185 21.44 5.15 15.88
CA ARG A 185 21.76 5.09 14.44
C ARG A 185 21.24 3.83 13.74
N TRP A 186 21.07 2.74 14.48
CA TRP A 186 20.61 1.46 13.96
C TRP A 186 19.16 1.14 14.29
N THR A 187 18.42 1.98 15.02
CA THR A 187 17.03 1.64 15.39
C THR A 187 16.01 2.64 14.88
N VAL A 188 16.43 3.76 14.30
CA VAL A 188 15.50 4.79 13.83
C VAL A 188 14.61 4.30 12.68
N ALA A 189 15.19 3.65 11.66
CA ALA A 189 14.47 3.14 10.50
C ALA A 189 13.44 2.05 10.88
N PRO A 190 13.79 1.01 11.68
CA PRO A 190 12.82 0.00 12.11
C PRO A 190 11.76 0.58 13.04
N ILE A 191 12.10 1.52 13.93
CA ILE A 191 11.10 2.13 14.82
C ILE A 191 10.07 2.88 14.01
N LEU A 192 10.49 3.72 13.05
CA LEU A 192 9.57 4.47 12.18
C LEU A 192 8.72 3.53 11.31
N GLY A 193 9.34 2.52 10.68
CA GLY A 193 8.64 1.55 9.85
C GLY A 193 7.63 0.73 10.65
N PHE A 194 8.04 0.19 11.79
CA PHE A 194 7.15 -0.61 12.65
C PHE A 194 6.02 0.23 13.27
N THR A 195 6.30 1.47 13.67
CA THR A 195 5.26 2.40 14.15
C THR A 195 4.23 2.64 13.05
N SER A 196 4.68 2.86 11.81
CA SER A 196 3.80 2.99 10.65
C SER A 196 2.93 1.74 10.44
N SER A 197 3.51 0.55 10.59
CA SER A 197 2.77 -0.73 10.51
C SER A 197 1.70 -0.85 11.60
N VAL A 198 2.05 -0.57 12.86
CA VAL A 198 1.14 -0.68 14.00
C VAL A 198 -0.07 0.24 13.83
N MET A 199 0.17 1.49 13.42
CA MET A 199 -0.92 2.42 13.14
C MET A 199 -1.76 1.95 11.94
N SER A 200 -1.14 1.33 10.92
CA SER A 200 -1.80 0.81 9.72
C SER A 200 -2.59 -0.48 9.94
N PHE A 201 -2.41 -1.21 11.04
CA PHE A 201 -3.24 -2.40 11.32
C PHE A 201 -4.73 -2.08 11.42
N PHE A 202 -5.06 -0.85 11.79
CA PHE A 202 -6.42 -0.36 12.07
C PHE A 202 -6.82 0.83 11.20
N SER A 203 -5.94 1.27 10.29
CA SER A 203 -6.17 2.48 9.49
C SER A 203 -5.64 2.32 8.07
N LEU A 204 -6.02 3.25 7.19
CA LEU A 204 -5.46 3.33 5.85
C LEU A 204 -4.09 4.01 5.92
N ALA A 205 -3.03 3.31 5.51
CA ALA A 205 -1.65 3.76 5.64
C ALA A 205 -1.41 5.16 5.05
N ILE A 206 -1.97 5.45 3.87
CA ILE A 206 -1.81 6.76 3.22
C ILE A 206 -2.52 7.88 3.98
N ALA A 207 -3.57 7.56 4.75
CA ALA A 207 -4.46 8.52 5.37
C ALA A 207 -4.08 8.90 6.81
N GLY A 208 -3.18 8.17 7.46
CA GLY A 208 -2.78 8.47 8.84
C GLY A 208 -1.30 8.23 9.08
N PRO A 209 -0.82 6.98 9.06
CA PRO A 209 0.55 6.65 9.47
C PRO A 209 1.62 7.34 8.63
N ILE A 210 1.49 7.27 7.30
CA ILE A 210 2.47 7.84 6.36
C ILE A 210 2.63 9.36 6.53
N PRO A 211 1.57 10.18 6.44
CA PRO A 211 1.72 11.63 6.56
C PRO A 211 2.23 12.06 7.95
N THR A 212 1.77 11.40 9.02
CA THR A 212 2.19 11.71 10.41
C THR A 212 3.65 11.38 10.67
N LEU A 213 4.20 10.32 10.08
CA LEU A 213 5.58 9.91 10.33
C LEU A 213 6.56 10.58 9.36
N ILE A 214 6.16 10.85 8.11
CA ILE A 214 7.02 11.59 7.17
C ILE A 214 7.35 12.99 7.71
N SER A 215 6.42 13.63 8.43
CA SER A 215 6.66 14.93 9.06
C SER A 215 7.79 14.96 10.08
N THR A 216 8.15 13.81 10.67
CA THR A 216 9.18 13.73 11.71
C THR A 216 10.56 13.37 11.16
N VAL A 217 10.64 12.90 9.91
CA VAL A 217 11.86 12.32 9.31
C VAL A 217 13.07 13.26 9.40
N ALA A 218 12.92 14.55 9.07
CA ALA A 218 14.04 15.48 8.99
C ALA A 218 14.77 15.61 10.34
N GLN A 219 14.02 15.87 11.41
CA GLN A 219 14.62 16.11 12.73
C GLN A 219 15.05 14.82 13.42
N VAL A 220 14.30 13.74 13.21
CA VAL A 220 14.69 12.43 13.72
C VAL A 220 16.03 12.00 13.11
N ASN A 221 16.26 12.29 11.82
CA ASN A 221 17.54 12.04 11.18
C ASN A 221 18.63 13.01 11.66
N GLU A 222 18.30 14.28 11.88
CA GLU A 222 19.22 15.29 12.41
C GLU A 222 19.72 14.92 13.81
N GLY A 223 18.81 14.50 14.71
CA GLY A 223 19.12 14.13 16.10
C GLY A 223 20.09 12.95 16.24
N ILE A 224 20.20 12.10 15.23
CA ILE A 224 21.15 10.97 15.20
C ILE A 224 22.43 11.25 14.38
N GLY A 225 22.59 12.49 13.89
CA GLY A 225 23.74 12.93 13.11
C GLY A 225 23.62 12.70 11.60
N ASN A 226 22.41 12.72 11.05
CA ASN A 226 22.10 12.61 9.61
C ASN A 226 22.71 11.37 8.93
N VAL A 227 22.52 10.21 9.57
CA VAL A 227 23.12 8.94 9.11
C VAL A 227 22.42 8.36 7.88
N PHE A 228 21.14 8.69 7.68
CA PHE A 228 20.33 8.18 6.56
C PHE A 228 20.09 9.25 5.50
N GLN A 229 19.92 8.82 4.25
CA GLN A 229 19.23 9.66 3.28
C GLN A 229 17.73 9.72 3.65
N PRO A 230 17.05 10.88 3.51
CA PRO A 230 15.64 11.01 3.88
C PRO A 230 14.75 9.96 3.22
N ILE A 231 15.05 9.60 1.97
CA ILE A 231 14.30 8.59 1.21
C ILE A 231 14.35 7.20 1.85
N GLU A 232 15.40 6.84 2.59
CA GLU A 232 15.48 5.55 3.29
C GLU A 232 14.47 5.47 4.42
N LEU A 233 14.35 6.55 5.21
CA LEU A 233 13.41 6.65 6.32
C LEU A 233 11.97 6.77 5.81
N ILE A 234 11.75 7.57 4.77
CA ILE A 234 10.45 7.68 4.09
C ILE A 234 10.03 6.31 3.54
N SER A 235 10.92 5.60 2.88
CA SER A 235 10.63 4.26 2.34
C SER A 235 10.34 3.26 3.46
N SER A 236 11.04 3.35 4.59
CA SER A 236 10.72 2.54 5.77
C SER A 236 9.31 2.80 6.30
N ILE A 237 8.90 4.07 6.39
CA ILE A 237 7.56 4.47 6.83
C ILE A 237 6.49 3.99 5.85
N VAL A 238 6.66 4.26 4.55
CA VAL A 238 5.68 3.91 3.52
C VAL A 238 5.51 2.40 3.47
N ASN A 239 6.61 1.66 3.33
CA ASN A 239 6.54 0.20 3.23
C ASN A 239 6.12 -0.45 4.54
N GLY A 240 6.56 0.09 5.69
CA GLY A 240 6.07 -0.32 7.00
C GLY A 240 4.54 -0.23 7.07
N GLY A 241 3.96 0.89 6.66
CA GLY A 241 2.50 1.06 6.62
C GLY A 241 1.80 0.04 5.72
N TYR A 242 2.33 -0.19 4.51
CA TYR A 242 1.70 -1.12 3.56
C TYR A 242 1.89 -2.60 3.90
N THR A 243 2.93 -2.99 4.65
CA THR A 243 3.09 -4.39 5.09
C THR A 243 2.00 -4.83 6.07
N ALA A 244 1.42 -3.90 6.82
CA ALA A 244 0.35 -4.13 7.80
C ALA A 244 -1.06 -4.28 7.19
N THR A 245 -1.23 -3.99 5.90
CA THR A 245 -2.54 -4.00 5.20
C THR A 245 -3.19 -5.38 5.07
N ILE A 246 -2.50 -6.44 5.47
CA ILE A 246 -3.03 -7.80 5.53
C ILE A 246 -3.69 -8.10 6.88
N SER A 247 -3.61 -7.16 7.84
CA SER A 247 -4.34 -7.23 9.10
C SER A 247 -5.84 -7.35 8.81
N PRO A 248 -6.56 -8.28 9.47
CA PRO A 248 -8.00 -8.45 9.28
C PRO A 248 -8.82 -7.23 9.73
N LEU A 249 -8.18 -6.29 10.44
CA LEU A 249 -8.76 -5.03 10.89
C LEU A 249 -8.50 -3.87 9.92
N SER A 250 -7.71 -4.11 8.87
CA SER A 250 -7.45 -3.16 7.79
C SER A 250 -8.24 -3.55 6.53
N MET A 251 -8.34 -2.63 5.56
CA MET A 251 -9.08 -2.86 4.32
C MET A 251 -8.65 -4.13 3.58
N GLY A 252 -7.34 -4.36 3.43
CA GLY A 252 -6.82 -5.51 2.67
C GLY A 252 -7.14 -6.86 3.34
N GLY A 253 -6.89 -6.98 4.65
CA GLY A 253 -7.23 -8.20 5.39
C GLY A 253 -8.74 -8.41 5.54
N ALA A 254 -9.54 -7.34 5.63
CA ALA A 254 -11.00 -7.43 5.61
C ALA A 254 -11.50 -8.00 4.26
N MET A 255 -10.91 -7.58 3.13
CA MET A 255 -11.21 -8.17 1.82
C MET A 255 -10.85 -9.66 1.75
N ILE A 256 -9.71 -10.07 2.33
CA ILE A 256 -9.33 -11.49 2.43
C ILE A 256 -10.38 -12.27 3.23
N MET A 257 -10.77 -11.76 4.41
CA MET A 257 -11.78 -12.37 5.27
C MET A 257 -13.14 -12.48 4.57
N ALA A 258 -13.60 -11.41 3.91
CA ALA A 258 -14.86 -11.40 3.17
C ALA A 258 -14.85 -12.40 2.01
N THR A 259 -13.74 -12.44 1.25
CA THR A 259 -13.58 -13.40 0.15
C THR A 259 -13.55 -14.83 0.68
N TYR A 260 -12.87 -15.09 1.80
CA TYR A 260 -12.83 -16.41 2.44
C TYR A 260 -14.22 -16.83 2.92
N ASP A 261 -14.98 -15.91 3.53
CA ASP A 261 -16.34 -16.16 4.00
C ASP A 261 -17.28 -16.53 2.84
N GLN A 262 -17.22 -15.75 1.76
CA GLN A 262 -18.01 -15.99 0.55
C GLN A 262 -17.71 -17.36 -0.09
N LEU A 263 -16.43 -17.75 -0.14
CA LEU A 263 -15.98 -18.96 -0.82
C LEU A 263 -16.20 -20.24 0.00
N PHE A 264 -15.97 -20.19 1.30
CA PHE A 264 -15.90 -21.40 2.13
C PHE A 264 -17.03 -21.51 3.15
N LYS A 265 -17.80 -20.45 3.40
CA LYS A 265 -18.87 -20.39 4.41
C LYS A 265 -18.46 -21.02 5.76
N PRO A 266 -17.31 -20.61 6.33
CA PRO A 266 -16.77 -21.19 7.56
C PRO A 266 -17.67 -20.94 8.77
N ASP A 267 -17.58 -21.80 9.77
CA ASP A 267 -18.18 -21.55 11.08
C ASP A 267 -17.43 -20.43 11.85
N VAL A 268 -17.97 -20.06 13.01
CA VAL A 268 -17.40 -18.98 13.85
C VAL A 268 -15.99 -19.33 14.35
N GLU A 269 -15.72 -20.60 14.64
CA GLU A 269 -14.42 -21.03 15.17
C GLU A 269 -13.33 -20.92 14.09
N GLU A 270 -13.64 -21.36 12.87
CA GLU A 270 -12.75 -21.23 11.73
C GLU A 270 -12.53 -19.75 11.35
N LYS A 271 -13.58 -18.91 11.35
CA LYS A 271 -13.43 -17.45 11.17
C LYS A 271 -12.45 -16.86 12.17
N ASN A 272 -12.57 -17.22 13.45
CA ASN A 272 -11.67 -16.76 14.50
C ASN A 272 -10.23 -17.29 14.32
N ARG A 273 -10.06 -18.50 13.77
CA ARG A 273 -8.74 -19.03 13.40
C ARG A 273 -8.12 -18.23 12.25
N VAL A 274 -8.88 -17.94 11.20
CA VAL A 274 -8.41 -17.16 10.04
C VAL A 274 -8.03 -15.74 10.47
N PHE A 275 -8.88 -15.09 11.28
CA PHE A 275 -8.60 -13.78 11.86
C PHE A 275 -7.26 -13.77 12.61
N ARG A 276 -7.07 -14.70 13.56
CA ARG A 276 -5.83 -14.79 14.35
C ARG A 276 -4.62 -15.06 13.47
N THR A 277 -4.78 -15.87 12.43
CA THR A 277 -3.70 -16.21 11.49
C THR A 277 -3.29 -15.01 10.64
N LEU A 278 -4.26 -14.24 10.14
CA LEU A 278 -3.98 -13.01 9.39
C LEU A 278 -3.31 -11.97 10.28
N PHE A 279 -3.85 -11.74 11.48
CA PHE A 279 -3.30 -10.76 12.40
C PHE A 279 -1.88 -11.11 12.84
N SER A 280 -1.62 -12.38 13.21
CA SER A 280 -0.27 -12.81 13.57
C SER A 280 0.71 -12.71 12.39
N THR A 281 0.26 -13.05 11.18
CA THR A 281 1.08 -12.89 9.97
C THR A 281 1.41 -11.43 9.71
N ALA A 282 0.44 -10.51 9.87
CA ALA A 282 0.66 -9.08 9.73
C ALA A 282 1.72 -8.57 10.71
N VAL A 283 1.64 -8.98 11.99
CA VAL A 283 2.62 -8.61 13.02
C VAL A 283 4.01 -9.15 12.70
N ILE A 284 4.12 -10.44 12.35
CA ILE A 284 5.40 -11.08 12.02
C ILE A 284 6.07 -10.37 10.83
N ILE A 285 5.32 -10.11 9.76
CA ILE A 285 5.89 -9.47 8.56
C ILE A 285 6.26 -8.01 8.86
N SER A 286 5.47 -7.29 9.66
CA SER A 286 5.80 -5.92 10.07
C SER A 286 7.10 -5.86 10.86
N ILE A 287 7.35 -6.83 11.75
CA ILE A 287 8.62 -6.94 12.48
C ILE A 287 9.77 -7.23 11.51
N ILE A 288 9.60 -8.19 10.60
CA ILE A 288 10.65 -8.52 9.62
C ILE A 288 10.94 -7.34 8.70
N ALA A 289 9.91 -6.64 8.23
CA ALA A 289 10.02 -5.44 7.41
C ALA A 289 10.81 -4.33 8.11
N ALA A 290 10.49 -4.10 9.39
CA ALA A 290 11.24 -3.16 10.22
C ALA A 290 12.72 -3.56 10.31
N LEU A 291 13.02 -4.82 10.61
CA LEU A 291 14.40 -5.31 10.68
C LEU A 291 15.14 -5.19 9.35
N LEU A 292 14.46 -5.45 8.23
CA LEU A 292 15.02 -5.31 6.88
C LEU A 292 15.32 -3.84 6.51
N ALA A 293 14.63 -2.87 7.10
CA ALA A 293 14.94 -1.46 6.90
C ALA A 293 16.38 -1.13 7.32
N ASN A 294 16.94 -1.80 8.33
CA ASN A 294 18.33 -1.66 8.74
C ASN A 294 19.34 -2.37 7.86
N ALA A 295 18.91 -3.40 7.12
CA ALA A 295 19.78 -4.15 6.22
C ALA A 295 20.17 -3.36 4.95
N GLY A 296 19.72 -2.10 4.85
CA GLY A 296 20.04 -1.23 3.72
C GLY A 296 19.21 -1.54 2.47
N ILE A 297 18.08 -2.24 2.61
CA ILE A 297 17.22 -2.62 1.48
C ILE A 297 16.73 -1.40 0.68
N TYR A 298 16.61 -0.25 1.35
CA TYR A 298 16.19 1.02 0.75
C TYR A 298 17.34 1.89 0.22
N LYS A 299 18.61 1.48 0.43
CA LYS A 299 19.80 2.18 -0.09
C LYS A 299 20.03 1.95 -1.59
N VAL A 300 19.35 0.96 -2.18
CA VAL A 300 19.60 0.52 -3.56
C VAL A 300 19.19 1.59 -4.58
N PHE A 301 18.19 2.42 -4.26
CA PHE A 301 17.63 3.43 -5.17
C PHE A 301 17.76 4.87 -4.66
N THR A 302 18.76 5.16 -3.83
CA THR A 302 18.99 6.50 -3.26
C THR A 302 19.55 7.53 -4.25
N ASN A 303 20.05 7.09 -5.41
CA ASN A 303 20.74 7.93 -6.41
C ASN A 303 20.07 7.93 -7.81
N MET A 304 18.79 7.53 -7.90
CA MET A 304 17.99 7.60 -9.14
C MET A 304 17.09 8.83 -9.12
#